data_AF-A0A8S4E3I4-F1
#
_entry.id   AF-A0A8S4E3I4-F1
#
_cell.length_a   1.000
_cell.length_b   1.000
_cell.length_c   1.000
_cell.angle_alpha   90.00
_cell.angle_beta   90.00
_cell.angle_gamma   90.00
#
_symmetry.space_group_name_H-M   'P 1'
#
loop_
_entity.id
_entity.type
_entity.pdbx_description
1 polymer ?
#
loop_
_entity_poly.entity_id
_entity_poly.type
_entity_poly.pdbx_seq_one_letter_code
_entity_poly.pdbx_strand_id
1 'polypeptide(L)'
;MDFNDQIESSGDEEEITAEAVLKTLYNAWQNERLSPEILPHCNEMVECMLGQIQHMERNINKLPKTDLRASIHKMELSRIKYIICNYLRARLCKIEKHCIPIINEERQRIESGTNYLTPSEYKYAQEYLLNMEGHFKSVVLDKVPGNMQTFEMNKMAIYPNLQSHVFLKANETVNGVVLDLPGEQDEEIDLEDKFDTSITNIQNLVHAIVFLLVEGTKHNLSDCDFKSSLAIAGFPAEHQEVLIKLYNTKKSEISECLHVLQQADLVYQDLTWRMEVEVASRCNNETVKPNISMDFVLMKPKKIVPESALNCVDFNSTKKETSLMELDINKSVEEATAASQCQNVISHVLLQCDLPNLLHLTNQLDQALKESKSQHVRKVKSALN
;
A
#
# COMPACT_ATOMS: atom_id res chain seq x y z
N MET A 1 25.66 -11.52 21.73
CA MET A 1 26.51 -12.26 20.80
C MET A 1 26.77 -11.35 19.63
N ASP A 2 28.02 -10.91 19.51
CA ASP A 2 28.47 -10.00 18.48
C ASP A 2 28.32 -10.64 17.10
N PHE A 3 27.61 -9.97 16.20
CA PHE A 3 27.57 -10.33 14.78
C PHE A 3 28.96 -10.20 14.10
N ASN A 4 29.96 -9.68 14.81
CA ASN A 4 31.35 -9.60 14.36
C ASN A 4 32.15 -10.89 14.61
N ASP A 5 31.72 -11.79 15.50
CA ASP A 5 32.53 -12.95 15.89
C ASP A 5 32.43 -14.15 14.93
N GLN A 6 31.63 -14.06 13.87
CA GLN A 6 31.62 -15.09 12.81
C GLN A 6 32.62 -14.83 11.67
N ILE A 7 33.48 -13.80 11.79
CA ILE A 7 34.44 -13.43 10.73
C ILE A 7 35.91 -13.69 11.13
N GLU A 8 36.22 -13.99 12.40
CA GLU A 8 37.60 -14.23 12.84
C GLU A 8 37.91 -15.71 13.14
N SER A 9 37.84 -16.62 12.15
CA SER A 9 38.71 -17.82 12.14
C SER A 9 38.68 -18.65 10.84
N SER A 10 39.14 -18.10 9.72
CA SER A 10 39.74 -18.90 8.66
C SER A 10 40.54 -18.00 7.73
N GLY A 11 41.85 -18.21 7.67
CA GLY A 11 42.81 -17.40 6.91
C GLY A 11 42.75 -17.58 5.39
N ASP A 12 41.56 -17.42 4.82
CA ASP A 12 41.36 -17.20 3.39
C ASP A 12 40.71 -15.82 3.25
N GLU A 13 41.37 -14.90 2.55
CA GLU A 13 40.73 -13.69 2.02
C GLU A 13 39.66 -14.14 1.00
N GLU A 14 38.53 -14.66 1.48
CA GLU A 14 37.38 -14.95 0.62
C GLU A 14 36.89 -13.61 0.08
N GLU A 15 37.17 -13.35 -1.20
CA GLU A 15 36.58 -12.24 -1.94
C GLU A 15 35.06 -12.31 -1.78
N ILE A 16 34.50 -11.45 -0.94
CA ILE A 16 33.07 -11.42 -0.67
C ILE A 16 32.36 -11.11 -2.00
N THR A 17 31.67 -12.11 -2.54
CA THR A 17 30.98 -11.99 -3.82
C THR A 17 29.87 -10.94 -3.71
N ALA A 18 29.59 -10.21 -4.81
CA ALA A 18 28.52 -9.20 -4.83
C ALA A 18 27.14 -9.79 -4.47
N GLU A 19 26.93 -11.08 -4.73
CA GLU A 19 25.72 -11.81 -4.34
C GLU A 19 25.63 -12.02 -2.83
N ALA A 20 26.74 -12.38 -2.18
CA ALA A 20 26.81 -12.51 -0.72
C ALA A 20 26.53 -11.17 -0.03
N VAL A 21 27.15 -10.08 -0.50
CA VAL A 21 26.89 -8.72 0.03
C VAL A 21 25.42 -8.34 -0.11
N LEU A 22 24.81 -8.62 -1.26
CA LEU A 22 23.40 -8.32 -1.51
C LEU A 22 22.48 -9.12 -0.57
N LYS A 23 22.78 -10.40 -0.32
CA LYS A 23 22.01 -11.25 0.60
C LYS A 23 22.11 -10.73 2.03
N THR A 24 23.31 -10.36 2.49
CA THR A 24 23.52 -9.76 3.82
C THR A 24 22.74 -8.46 3.96
N LEU A 25 22.80 -7.57 2.96
CA LEU A 25 22.06 -6.31 2.97
C LEU A 25 20.53 -6.53 2.97
N TYR A 26 20.05 -7.53 2.24
CA TYR A 26 18.63 -7.89 2.22
C TYR A 26 18.15 -8.34 3.61
N ASN A 27 18.92 -9.18 4.30
CA ASN A 27 18.62 -9.63 5.65
C ASN A 27 18.66 -8.46 6.64
N ALA A 28 19.68 -7.61 6.55
CA ALA A 28 19.79 -6.40 7.38
C ALA A 28 18.57 -5.48 7.18
N TRP A 29 18.11 -5.30 5.94
CA TRP A 29 16.89 -4.55 5.64
C TRP A 29 15.64 -5.17 6.27
N GLN A 30 15.45 -6.49 6.16
CA GLN A 30 14.30 -7.15 6.75
C GLN A 30 14.29 -7.02 8.27
N ASN A 31 15.44 -7.29 8.91
CA ASN A 31 15.60 -7.20 10.35
C ASN A 31 15.40 -5.78 10.85
N GLU A 32 15.93 -4.77 10.14
CA GLU A 32 15.72 -3.38 10.48
C GLU A 32 14.23 -2.99 10.37
N ARG A 33 13.49 -3.49 9.37
CA ARG A 33 12.06 -3.16 9.25
C ARG A 33 11.20 -3.80 10.36
N LEU A 34 11.58 -4.99 10.82
CA LEU A 34 10.77 -5.80 11.73
C LEU A 34 11.17 -5.65 13.21
N SER A 35 12.39 -5.18 13.48
CA SER A 35 12.85 -4.92 14.86
C SER A 35 12.22 -3.63 15.41
N PRO A 36 11.77 -3.61 16.69
CA PRO A 36 11.28 -2.40 17.34
C PRO A 36 12.39 -1.37 17.62
N GLU A 37 13.63 -1.81 17.78
CA GLU A 37 14.79 -0.97 18.09
C GLU A 37 15.72 -0.79 16.90
N ILE A 38 16.61 0.21 16.95
CA ILE A 38 17.60 0.45 15.90
C ILE A 38 18.74 -0.58 16.00
N LEU A 39 19.09 -1.21 14.88
CA LEU A 39 20.13 -2.22 14.81
C LEU A 39 21.50 -1.61 14.44
N PRO A 40 22.62 -2.34 14.59
CA PRO A 40 23.93 -1.91 14.10
C PRO A 40 23.91 -1.63 12.59
N HIS A 41 24.53 -0.53 12.16
CA HIS A 41 24.57 -0.17 10.75
C HIS A 41 25.55 -1.06 9.96
N CYS A 42 25.09 -1.68 8.87
CA CYS A 42 25.93 -2.46 7.96
C CYS A 42 26.68 -1.56 6.96
N ASN A 43 27.55 -0.66 7.45
CA ASN A 43 28.12 0.42 6.63
C ASN A 43 29.00 -0.09 5.48
N GLU A 44 29.86 -1.05 5.79
CA GLU A 44 30.78 -1.64 4.81
C GLU A 44 30.02 -2.27 3.64
N MET A 45 28.91 -2.96 3.92
CA MET A 45 28.06 -3.60 2.90
C MET A 45 27.37 -2.55 2.02
N VAL A 46 26.89 -1.46 2.62
CA VAL A 46 26.26 -0.35 1.89
C VAL A 46 27.27 0.35 0.99
N GLU A 47 28.43 0.73 1.52
CA GLU A 47 29.51 1.39 0.76
C GLU A 47 30.02 0.50 -0.38
N CYS A 48 30.22 -0.80 -0.11
CA CYS A 48 30.60 -1.77 -1.13
C CYS A 48 29.57 -1.81 -2.27
N MET A 49 28.28 -1.95 -1.96
CA MET A 49 27.23 -2.01 -3.00
C MET A 49 27.06 -0.68 -3.75
N LEU A 50 27.21 0.46 -3.09
CA LEU A 50 27.21 1.77 -3.75
C LEU A 50 28.39 1.91 -4.72
N GLY A 51 29.58 1.46 -4.34
CA GLY A 51 30.74 1.38 -5.23
C GLY A 51 30.49 0.51 -6.46
N GLN A 52 29.89 -0.67 -6.25
CA GLN A 52 29.54 -1.59 -7.36
C GLN A 52 28.48 -1.01 -8.30
N ILE A 53 27.47 -0.33 -7.76
CA ILE A 53 26.46 0.38 -8.55
C ILE A 53 27.14 1.41 -9.46
N GLN A 54 28.02 2.25 -8.91
CA GLN A 54 28.70 3.29 -9.70
C GLN A 54 29.60 2.70 -10.80
N HIS A 55 30.29 1.60 -10.50
CA HIS A 55 31.11 0.90 -11.49
C HIS A 55 30.25 0.34 -12.62
N MET A 56 29.15 -0.34 -12.29
CA MET A 56 28.23 -0.90 -13.28
C MET A 56 27.52 0.17 -14.12
N GLU A 57 27.14 1.30 -13.55
CA GLU A 57 26.57 2.43 -14.30
C GLU A 57 27.53 2.98 -15.35
N ARG A 58 28.81 3.14 -14.99
CA ARG A 58 29.86 3.55 -15.94
C ARG A 58 30.03 2.55 -17.07
N ASN A 59 29.91 1.25 -16.79
CA ASN A 59 30.01 0.21 -17.81
C ASN A 59 28.80 0.18 -18.73
N ILE A 60 27.58 0.32 -18.19
CA ILE A 60 26.34 0.38 -18.97
C ILE A 60 26.33 1.58 -19.92
N ASN A 61 26.87 2.73 -19.50
CA ASN A 61 26.92 3.92 -20.34
C ASN A 61 27.86 3.79 -21.56
N LYS A 62 28.78 2.82 -21.54
CA LYS A 62 29.66 2.49 -22.68
C LYS A 62 29.01 1.53 -23.68
N LEU A 63 27.94 0.83 -23.28
CA LEU A 63 27.25 -0.12 -24.14
C LEU A 63 26.35 0.59 -25.17
N PRO A 64 26.19 0.04 -26.38
CA PRO A 64 25.28 0.60 -27.38
C PRO A 64 23.82 0.50 -26.92
N LYS A 65 23.01 1.51 -27.28
CA LYS A 65 21.59 1.61 -26.87
C LYS A 65 20.70 0.46 -27.34
N THR A 66 21.16 -0.34 -28.30
CA THR A 66 20.47 -1.50 -28.86
C THR A 66 20.75 -2.81 -28.12
N ASP A 67 21.68 -2.83 -27.16
CA ASP A 67 22.03 -4.04 -26.41
C ASP A 67 21.02 -4.29 -25.27
N LEU A 68 20.35 -5.44 -25.34
CA LEU A 68 19.39 -5.89 -24.31
C LEU A 68 20.06 -6.09 -22.93
N ARG A 69 21.37 -6.41 -22.88
CA ARG A 69 22.11 -6.56 -21.62
C ARG A 69 22.12 -5.27 -20.80
N ALA A 70 22.18 -4.12 -21.48
CA ALA A 70 22.11 -2.82 -20.81
C ALA A 70 20.77 -2.62 -20.09
N SER A 71 19.66 -3.12 -20.64
CA SER A 71 18.34 -3.06 -20.00
C SER A 71 18.27 -3.97 -18.77
N ILE A 72 18.82 -5.18 -18.86
CA ILE A 72 18.84 -6.14 -17.74
C ILE A 72 19.67 -5.58 -16.58
N HIS A 73 20.88 -5.07 -16.85
CA HIS A 73 21.71 -4.47 -15.81
C HIS A 73 21.06 -3.22 -15.19
N LYS A 74 20.35 -2.37 -15.97
CA LYS A 74 19.61 -1.23 -15.42
C LYS A 74 18.46 -1.65 -14.50
N MET A 75 17.73 -2.71 -14.86
CA MET A 75 16.67 -3.27 -14.03
C MET A 75 17.24 -3.76 -12.70
N GLU A 76 18.35 -4.50 -12.74
CA GLU A 76 18.96 -5.03 -11.53
C GLU A 76 19.56 -3.94 -10.64
N LEU A 77 20.23 -2.94 -11.22
CA LEU A 77 20.69 -1.76 -10.47
C LEU A 77 19.53 -1.04 -9.79
N SER A 78 18.36 -0.95 -10.44
CA SER A 78 17.17 -0.34 -9.84
C SER A 78 16.66 -1.15 -8.66
N ARG A 79 16.68 -2.49 -8.74
CA ARG A 79 16.32 -3.40 -7.65
C ARG A 79 17.25 -3.25 -6.44
N ILE A 80 18.57 -3.22 -6.68
CA ILE A 80 19.57 -3.05 -5.61
C ILE A 80 19.44 -1.68 -4.94
N LYS A 81 19.30 -0.60 -5.74
CA LYS A 81 19.07 0.76 -5.22
C LYS A 81 17.82 0.83 -4.35
N TYR A 82 16.74 0.17 -4.76
CA TYR A 82 15.50 0.11 -3.98
C TYR A 82 15.73 -0.52 -2.60
N ILE A 83 16.48 -1.62 -2.52
CA ILE A 83 16.81 -2.28 -1.24
C ILE A 83 17.61 -1.33 -0.34
N ILE A 84 18.70 -0.73 -0.86
CA ILE A 84 19.53 0.23 -0.09
C ILE A 84 18.67 1.41 0.39
N CYS A 85 17.88 2.02 -0.50
CA CYS A 85 17.04 3.16 -0.14
C CYS A 85 16.02 2.81 0.94
N ASN A 86 15.42 1.62 0.90
CA ASN A 86 14.46 1.21 1.93
C ASN A 86 15.11 0.84 3.26
N TYR A 87 16.31 0.27 3.24
CA TYR A 87 17.10 0.09 4.46
C TYR A 87 17.37 1.44 5.13
N LEU A 88 17.94 2.40 4.40
CA LEU A 88 18.25 3.72 4.93
C LEU A 88 16.99 4.48 5.37
N ARG A 89 15.89 4.40 4.62
CA ARG A 89 14.60 5.00 5.03
C ARG A 89 14.05 4.38 6.31
N ALA A 90 14.08 3.06 6.44
CA ALA A 90 13.60 2.38 7.65
C ALA A 90 14.38 2.86 8.89
N ARG A 91 15.70 3.00 8.75
CA ARG A 91 16.57 3.54 9.80
C ARG A 91 16.23 4.99 10.14
N LEU A 92 16.12 5.86 9.14
CA LEU A 92 15.73 7.26 9.36
C LEU A 92 14.38 7.37 10.08
N CYS A 93 13.38 6.57 9.71
CA CYS A 93 12.10 6.55 10.42
C CYS A 93 12.24 6.15 11.89
N LYS A 94 13.12 5.20 12.23
CA LYS A 94 13.40 4.86 13.64
C LYS A 94 14.16 5.95 14.37
N ILE A 95 15.13 6.58 13.71
CA ILE A 95 15.89 7.71 14.27
C ILE A 95 14.95 8.87 14.59
N GLU A 96 14.03 9.23 13.69
CA GLU A 96 13.05 10.28 13.94
C GLU A 96 12.10 9.92 15.10
N LYS A 97 11.62 8.65 15.14
CA LYS A 97 10.67 8.19 16.15
C LYS A 97 11.26 8.06 17.56
N HIS A 98 12.50 7.60 17.66
CA HIS A 98 13.20 7.30 18.92
C HIS A 98 14.46 8.18 19.10
N CYS A 99 14.41 9.42 18.61
CA CYS A 99 15.57 10.32 18.49
C CYS A 99 16.34 10.53 19.81
N ILE A 100 15.64 10.89 20.89
CA ILE A 100 16.28 11.26 22.16
C ILE A 100 16.99 10.05 22.81
N PRO A 101 16.34 8.86 22.98
CA PRO A 101 17.04 7.67 23.46
C PRO A 101 18.24 7.29 22.61
N ILE A 102 18.07 7.28 21.28
CA ILE A 102 19.12 6.88 20.34
C ILE A 102 20.36 7.79 20.48
N ILE A 103 20.20 9.12 20.55
CA ILE A 103 21.33 10.05 20.72
C ILE A 103 22.05 9.82 22.05
N ASN A 104 21.30 9.58 23.13
CA ASN A 104 21.86 9.37 24.46
C ASN A 104 22.67 8.07 24.53
N GLU A 105 22.15 6.98 23.96
CA GLU A 105 22.85 5.69 23.85
C GLU A 105 24.06 5.80 22.93
N GLU A 106 23.93 6.45 21.78
CA GLU A 106 25.03 6.57 20.82
C GLU A 106 26.21 7.35 21.41
N ARG A 107 25.95 8.37 22.24
CA ARG A 107 27.01 9.10 22.94
C ARG A 107 27.87 8.18 23.81
N GLN A 108 27.25 7.20 24.46
CA GLN A 108 27.97 6.20 25.27
C GLN A 108 28.72 5.21 24.36
N ARG A 109 28.10 4.79 23.26
CA ARG A 109 28.71 3.85 22.30
C ARG A 109 29.93 4.41 21.56
N ILE A 110 29.97 5.72 21.32
CA ILE A 110 31.13 6.41 20.72
C ILE A 110 32.39 6.21 21.57
N GLU A 111 32.26 6.16 22.89
CA GLU A 111 33.39 5.95 23.80
C GLU A 111 33.86 4.48 23.78
N SER A 112 32.97 3.53 23.52
CA SER A 112 33.29 2.09 23.41
C SER A 112 33.66 1.63 22.00
N GLY A 113 33.48 2.48 20.97
CA GLY A 113 33.75 2.14 19.57
C GLY A 113 32.70 1.22 18.93
N THR A 114 31.58 0.95 19.60
CA THR A 114 30.51 0.05 19.14
C THR A 114 29.32 0.83 18.59
N ASN A 115 29.59 1.74 17.66
CA ASN A 115 28.61 2.70 17.14
C ASN A 115 27.55 1.99 16.29
N TYR A 116 26.28 2.32 16.50
CA TYR A 116 25.17 1.76 15.72
C TYR A 116 24.79 2.67 14.56
N LEU A 117 25.10 3.97 14.66
CA LEU A 117 24.80 4.98 13.66
C LEU A 117 26.05 5.30 12.84
N THR A 118 25.83 5.61 11.57
CA THR A 118 26.89 6.26 10.78
C THR A 118 27.12 7.70 11.26
N PRO A 119 28.30 8.29 11.00
CA PRO A 119 28.55 9.70 11.32
C PRO A 119 27.51 10.66 10.71
N SER A 120 27.02 10.33 9.51
CA SER A 120 25.98 11.09 8.82
C SER A 120 24.61 10.96 9.50
N GLU A 121 24.23 9.75 9.92
CA GLU A 121 22.99 9.51 10.66
C GLU A 121 23.00 10.20 12.03
N TYR A 122 24.13 10.12 12.75
CA TYR A 122 24.28 10.76 14.05
C TYR A 122 24.18 12.29 13.93
N LYS A 123 24.84 12.88 12.92
CA LYS A 123 24.70 14.31 12.61
C LYS A 123 23.25 14.68 12.27
N TYR A 124 22.58 13.88 11.45
CA TYR A 124 21.18 14.09 11.11
C TYR A 124 20.28 14.07 12.35
N ALA A 125 20.48 13.11 13.26
CA ALA A 125 19.71 13.02 14.50
C ALA A 125 19.90 14.27 15.39
N GLN A 126 21.14 14.77 15.50
CA GLN A 126 21.44 16.01 16.24
C GLN A 126 20.75 17.22 15.64
N GLU A 127 20.83 17.40 14.31
CA GLU A 127 20.15 18.50 13.62
C GLU A 127 18.63 18.40 13.74
N TYR A 128 18.08 17.19 13.65
CA TYR A 128 16.65 16.93 13.84
C TYR A 128 16.17 17.33 15.23
N LEU A 129 16.91 16.96 16.28
CA LEU A 129 16.60 17.33 17.66
C LEU A 129 16.66 18.86 17.88
N LEU A 130 17.70 19.52 17.35
CA LEU A 130 17.83 20.99 17.43
C LEU A 130 16.68 21.71 16.71
N ASN A 131 16.28 21.21 15.53
CA ASN A 131 15.15 21.76 14.78
C ASN A 131 13.83 21.54 15.52
N MET A 132 13.64 20.37 16.14
CA MET A 132 12.48 20.07 16.97
C MET A 132 12.41 21.04 18.16
N GLU A 133 13.50 21.21 18.90
CA GLU A 133 13.58 22.15 20.02
C GLU A 133 13.27 23.58 19.58
N GLY A 134 13.87 24.05 18.48
CA GLY A 134 13.63 25.38 17.92
C GLY A 134 12.16 25.59 17.51
N HIS A 135 11.55 24.57 16.91
CA HIS A 135 10.14 24.59 16.55
C HIS A 135 9.24 24.69 17.80
N PHE A 136 9.47 23.85 18.82
CA PHE A 136 8.70 23.90 20.06
C PHE A 136 8.85 25.24 20.79
N LYS A 137 10.05 25.82 20.80
CA LYS A 137 10.31 27.14 21.37
C LYS A 137 9.46 28.21 20.70
N SER A 138 9.57 28.33 19.38
CA SER A 138 8.86 29.35 18.61
C SER A 138 7.32 29.21 18.63
N VAL A 139 6.80 27.98 18.65
CA VAL A 139 5.36 27.74 18.56
C VAL A 139 4.68 27.84 19.92
N VAL A 140 5.25 27.21 20.95
CA VAL A 140 4.60 27.01 22.25
C VAL A 140 5.42 27.57 23.41
N LEU A 141 6.70 27.20 23.55
CA LEU A 141 7.43 27.46 24.80
C LEU A 141 7.65 28.96 25.05
N ASP A 142 7.85 29.77 24.01
CA ASP A 142 7.98 31.23 24.16
C ASP A 142 6.67 31.91 24.60
N LYS A 143 5.52 31.24 24.41
CA LYS A 143 4.17 31.76 24.68
C LYS A 143 3.59 31.29 26.00
N VAL A 144 4.21 30.31 26.67
CA VAL A 144 3.78 29.82 27.99
C VAL A 144 4.54 30.55 29.12
N PRO A 145 4.01 30.57 30.35
CA PRO A 145 4.65 31.23 31.48
C PRO A 145 6.05 30.68 31.78
N GLY A 146 6.94 31.52 32.33
CA GLY A 146 8.37 31.24 32.51
C GLY A 146 8.73 29.90 33.19
N ASN A 147 7.86 29.37 34.04
CA ASN A 147 8.02 28.09 34.72
C ASN A 147 7.76 26.85 33.82
N MET A 148 7.28 27.04 32.60
CA MET A 148 6.96 25.98 31.63
C MET A 148 7.72 26.13 30.30
N GLN A 149 8.66 27.07 30.19
CA GLN A 149 9.41 27.32 28.95
C GLN A 149 10.58 26.36 28.73
N THR A 150 10.89 25.50 29.71
CA THR A 150 12.03 24.59 29.66
C THR A 150 11.74 23.38 28.77
N PHE A 151 12.63 23.11 27.83
CA PHE A 151 12.57 21.91 26.98
C PHE A 151 13.15 20.70 27.72
N GLU A 152 12.27 19.86 28.29
CA GLU A 152 12.68 18.70 29.09
C GLU A 152 12.85 17.44 28.23
N MET A 153 14.05 17.27 27.64
CA MET A 153 14.40 16.16 26.74
C MET A 153 14.00 14.77 27.27
N ASN A 154 14.32 14.48 28.53
CA ASN A 154 14.12 13.14 29.11
C ASN A 154 12.64 12.77 29.29
N LYS A 155 11.74 13.76 29.44
CA LYS A 155 10.30 13.49 29.59
C LYS A 155 9.60 13.30 28.24
N MET A 156 10.19 13.80 27.16
CA MET A 156 9.70 13.65 25.79
C MET A 156 10.32 12.44 25.08
N ALA A 157 11.22 11.72 25.74
CA ALA A 157 11.89 10.56 25.17
C ALA A 157 10.89 9.40 24.96
N ILE A 158 10.73 8.98 23.71
CA ILE A 158 9.90 7.82 23.34
C ILE A 158 10.84 6.63 23.15
N TYR A 159 10.71 5.62 24.01
CA TYR A 159 11.52 4.40 23.94
C TYR A 159 10.86 3.31 23.07
N PRO A 160 11.65 2.50 22.37
CA PRO A 160 11.13 1.33 21.65
C PRO A 160 10.57 0.31 22.65
N ASN A 161 9.48 -0.38 22.27
CA ASN A 161 8.92 -1.45 23.08
C ASN A 161 9.67 -2.76 22.80
N LEU A 162 10.59 -3.13 23.70
CA LEU A 162 11.39 -4.35 23.61
C LEU A 162 10.56 -5.64 23.81
N GLN A 163 9.32 -5.53 24.33
CA GLN A 163 8.40 -6.66 24.47
C GLN A 163 7.50 -6.85 23.24
N SER A 164 7.74 -6.11 22.15
CA SER A 164 7.00 -6.30 20.91
C SER A 164 7.29 -7.68 20.32
N HIS A 165 6.23 -8.45 20.02
CA HIS A 165 6.38 -9.74 19.36
C HIS A 165 6.98 -9.58 17.96
N VAL A 166 7.98 -10.41 17.64
CA VAL A 166 8.63 -10.48 16.34
C VAL A 166 8.56 -11.91 15.80
N PHE A 167 8.45 -12.05 14.48
CA PHE A 167 8.56 -13.35 13.84
C PHE A 167 10.03 -13.69 13.62
N LEU A 168 10.44 -14.84 14.14
CA LEU A 168 11.79 -15.35 14.00
C LEU A 168 11.83 -16.45 12.94
N LYS A 169 12.95 -16.53 12.24
CA LYS A 169 13.27 -17.63 11.33
C LYS A 169 14.60 -18.22 11.77
N ALA A 170 14.61 -19.52 12.05
CA ALA A 170 15.84 -20.25 12.28
C ALA A 170 16.63 -20.37 10.96
N ASN A 171 17.93 -20.07 11.01
CA ASN A 171 18.86 -20.27 9.89
C ASN A 171 19.57 -21.63 9.96
N GLU A 172 19.54 -22.25 11.13
CA GLU A 172 20.07 -23.57 11.44
C GLU A 172 19.15 -24.19 12.51
N THR A 173 19.12 -25.53 12.60
CA THR A 173 18.37 -26.23 13.64
C THR A 173 19.01 -25.94 14.99
N VAL A 174 18.29 -25.29 15.90
CA VAL A 174 18.75 -25.02 17.27
C VAL A 174 17.81 -25.70 18.24
N ASN A 175 18.33 -26.68 18.98
CA ASN A 175 17.56 -27.42 19.98
C ASN A 175 17.74 -26.79 21.36
N GLY A 176 16.70 -26.85 22.20
CA GLY A 176 16.77 -26.46 23.61
C GLY A 176 16.96 -24.95 23.85
N VAL A 177 16.26 -24.10 23.08
CA VAL A 177 16.24 -22.66 23.37
C VAL A 177 15.35 -22.43 24.58
N VAL A 178 15.97 -22.18 25.74
CA VAL A 178 15.27 -21.82 26.97
C VAL A 178 14.79 -20.38 26.86
N LEU A 179 13.47 -20.17 26.85
CA LEU A 179 12.90 -18.83 26.93
C LEU A 179 12.76 -18.41 28.40
N ASP A 180 13.55 -17.43 28.82
CA ASP A 180 13.47 -16.82 30.14
C ASP A 180 12.24 -15.89 30.20
N LEU A 181 11.05 -16.48 30.26
CA LEU A 181 9.78 -15.78 30.36
C LEU A 181 9.48 -15.49 31.85
N PRO A 182 9.22 -14.22 32.22
CA PRO A 182 8.93 -13.89 33.61
C PRO A 182 7.58 -14.49 34.05
N GLY A 183 7.64 -15.64 34.73
CA GLY A 183 6.49 -16.23 35.43
C GLY A 183 6.01 -17.60 34.92
N GLU A 184 6.63 -18.18 33.89
CA GLU A 184 6.36 -19.55 33.43
C GLU A 184 7.60 -20.42 33.58
N GLN A 185 7.41 -21.74 33.67
CA GLN A 185 8.52 -22.70 33.77
C GLN A 185 9.38 -22.59 32.52
N ASP A 186 10.69 -22.82 32.65
CA ASP A 186 11.65 -22.87 31.54
C ASP A 186 11.14 -23.81 30.44
N GLU A 187 10.43 -23.29 29.45
CA GLU A 187 10.00 -24.04 28.27
C GLU A 187 11.16 -24.05 27.27
N GLU A 188 11.68 -25.25 27.02
CA GLU A 188 12.64 -25.49 25.93
C GLU A 188 11.88 -25.54 24.61
N ILE A 189 12.22 -24.65 23.69
CA ILE A 189 11.69 -24.64 22.33
C ILE A 189 12.80 -25.09 21.36
N ASP A 190 12.48 -26.09 20.55
CA ASP A 190 13.32 -26.48 19.42
C ASP A 190 12.95 -25.61 18.20
N LEU A 191 13.93 -24.86 17.69
CA LEU A 191 13.81 -24.04 16.49
C LEU A 191 14.33 -24.86 15.30
N GLU A 192 13.42 -25.50 14.58
CA GLU A 192 13.77 -26.25 13.37
C GLU A 192 14.05 -25.34 12.16
N ASP A 193 15.02 -25.73 11.32
CA ASP A 193 15.58 -24.92 10.22
C ASP A 193 14.61 -24.69 9.04
N LYS A 194 13.39 -25.24 9.12
CA LYS A 194 12.34 -25.08 8.12
C LYS A 194 11.08 -25.80 8.62
N PHE A 195 9.92 -25.16 8.50
CA PHE A 195 8.79 -25.93 8.02
C PHE A 195 9.24 -26.52 6.68
N ASP A 196 9.23 -27.86 6.54
CA ASP A 196 9.65 -28.58 5.32
C ASP A 196 8.83 -28.21 4.07
N THR A 197 7.92 -27.24 4.22
CA THR A 197 7.13 -26.57 3.20
C THR A 197 7.82 -25.31 2.70
N SER A 198 8.06 -25.25 1.38
CA SER A 198 8.58 -24.06 0.72
C SER A 198 7.73 -22.80 1.01
N ILE A 199 8.35 -21.61 1.04
CA ILE A 199 7.64 -20.32 1.18
C ILE A 199 6.55 -20.19 0.09
N THR A 200 6.80 -20.75 -1.09
CA THR A 200 5.83 -20.83 -2.18
C THR A 200 4.62 -21.67 -1.81
N ASN A 201 4.80 -22.79 -1.12
CA ASN A 201 3.68 -23.61 -0.64
C ASN A 201 2.85 -22.87 0.41
N ILE A 202 3.49 -22.18 1.36
CA ILE A 202 2.78 -21.36 2.35
C ILE A 202 2.02 -20.22 1.66
N GLN A 203 2.65 -19.54 0.72
CA GLN A 203 2.00 -18.50 -0.08
C GLN A 203 0.80 -19.06 -0.84
N ASN A 204 0.96 -20.18 -1.53
CA ASN A 204 -0.13 -20.84 -2.28
C ASN A 204 -1.28 -21.26 -1.36
N LEU A 205 -0.97 -21.77 -0.16
CA LEU A 205 -1.97 -22.13 0.84
C LEU A 205 -2.74 -20.90 1.32
N VAL A 206 -2.05 -19.80 1.64
CA VAL A 206 -2.70 -18.55 2.04
C VAL A 206 -3.59 -18.01 0.90
N HIS A 207 -3.10 -18.02 -0.35
CA HIS A 207 -3.91 -17.60 -1.51
C HIS A 207 -5.14 -18.50 -1.69
N ALA A 208 -5.00 -19.82 -1.52
CA ALA A 208 -6.10 -20.76 -1.63
C ALA A 208 -7.15 -20.53 -0.53
N ILE A 209 -6.73 -20.30 0.72
CA ILE A 209 -7.64 -20.00 1.83
C ILE A 209 -8.35 -18.66 1.62
N VAL A 210 -7.63 -17.62 1.21
CA VAL A 210 -8.24 -16.32 0.89
C VAL A 210 -9.22 -16.45 -0.27
N PHE A 211 -8.86 -17.16 -1.32
CA PHE A 211 -9.75 -17.42 -2.46
C PHE A 211 -11.02 -18.15 -2.03
N LEU A 212 -10.88 -19.19 -1.19
CA LEU A 212 -12.01 -19.95 -0.64
C LEU A 212 -12.96 -19.07 0.18
N LEU A 213 -12.42 -18.18 1.01
CA LEU A 213 -13.22 -17.21 1.79
C LEU A 213 -13.91 -16.20 0.88
N VAL A 214 -13.21 -15.68 -0.14
CA VAL A 214 -13.77 -14.73 -1.11
C VAL A 214 -14.87 -15.37 -1.95
N GLU A 215 -14.67 -16.58 -2.47
CA GLU A 215 -15.69 -17.25 -3.29
C GLU A 215 -16.89 -17.68 -2.41
N GLY A 216 -16.65 -18.13 -1.18
CA GLY A 216 -17.71 -18.45 -0.22
C GLY A 216 -18.54 -17.23 0.20
N THR A 217 -17.93 -16.04 0.30
CA THR A 217 -18.63 -14.79 0.63
C THR A 217 -19.38 -14.24 -0.58
N LYS A 218 -18.79 -14.32 -1.78
CA LYS A 218 -19.41 -13.95 -3.05
C LYS A 218 -20.69 -14.74 -3.36
N HIS A 219 -20.73 -16.04 -3.07
CA HIS A 219 -21.94 -16.86 -3.24
C HIS A 219 -22.88 -16.85 -2.02
N ASN A 220 -22.54 -16.07 -0.98
CA ASN A 220 -23.28 -15.98 0.27
C ASN A 220 -23.64 -17.38 0.85
N LEU A 221 -22.69 -18.30 0.87
CA LEU A 221 -22.90 -19.66 1.33
C LEU A 221 -23.37 -19.68 2.79
N SER A 222 -24.29 -20.62 3.11
CA SER A 222 -24.66 -20.91 4.48
C SER A 222 -23.55 -21.71 5.18
N ASP A 223 -23.51 -21.69 6.51
CA ASP A 223 -22.51 -22.43 7.29
C ASP A 223 -22.53 -23.93 6.96
N CYS A 224 -23.71 -24.49 6.66
CA CYS A 224 -23.87 -25.89 6.26
C CYS A 224 -23.30 -26.16 4.86
N ASP A 225 -23.51 -25.25 3.91
CA ASP A 225 -23.02 -25.38 2.53
C ASP A 225 -21.50 -25.16 2.45
N PHE A 226 -20.99 -24.21 3.24
CA PHE A 226 -19.55 -23.96 3.34
C PHE A 226 -18.84 -25.17 3.97
N LYS A 227 -19.38 -25.73 5.05
CA LYS A 227 -18.85 -26.95 5.68
C LYS A 227 -18.87 -28.14 4.70
N SER A 228 -19.94 -28.31 3.94
CA SER A 228 -20.04 -29.36 2.92
C SER A 228 -19.00 -29.20 1.82
N SER A 229 -18.74 -27.95 1.40
CA SER A 229 -17.70 -27.63 0.42
C SER A 229 -16.28 -27.91 0.94
N LEU A 230 -16.02 -27.62 2.22
CA LEU A 230 -14.76 -27.96 2.88
C LEU A 230 -14.56 -29.48 3.01
N ALA A 231 -15.64 -30.23 3.29
CA ALA A 231 -15.59 -31.68 3.34
C ALA A 231 -15.27 -32.31 1.97
N ILE A 232 -15.84 -31.77 0.88
CA ILE A 232 -15.52 -32.19 -0.49
C ILE A 232 -14.06 -31.89 -0.84
N ALA A 233 -13.53 -30.75 -0.37
CA ALA A 233 -12.13 -30.38 -0.56
C ALA A 233 -11.15 -31.22 0.30
N GLY A 234 -11.65 -32.13 1.14
CA GLY A 234 -10.83 -33.08 1.91
C GLY A 234 -10.29 -32.52 3.23
N PHE A 235 -10.85 -31.43 3.77
CA PHE A 235 -10.40 -30.88 5.05
C PHE A 235 -10.85 -31.76 6.24
N PRO A 236 -9.96 -32.06 7.21
CA PRO A 236 -10.30 -32.67 8.50
C PRO A 236 -11.35 -31.88 9.28
N ALA A 237 -12.14 -32.57 10.11
CA ALA A 237 -13.23 -31.96 10.88
C ALA A 237 -12.78 -30.78 11.77
N GLU A 238 -11.59 -30.89 12.38
CA GLU A 238 -10.99 -29.83 13.20
C GLU A 238 -10.72 -28.56 12.38
N HIS A 239 -10.16 -28.70 11.18
CA HIS A 239 -9.86 -27.57 10.30
C HIS A 239 -11.12 -26.95 9.70
N GLN A 240 -12.19 -27.74 9.50
CA GLN A 240 -13.48 -27.22 9.07
C GLN A 240 -14.05 -26.23 10.09
N GLU A 241 -14.00 -26.55 11.38
CA GLU A 241 -14.53 -25.67 12.43
C GLU A 241 -13.75 -24.35 12.53
N VAL A 242 -12.43 -24.41 12.42
CA VAL A 242 -11.57 -23.21 12.41
C VAL A 242 -11.89 -22.33 11.20
N LEU A 243 -12.01 -22.92 10.00
CA LEU A 243 -12.30 -22.18 8.77
C LEU A 243 -13.70 -21.58 8.76
N ILE A 244 -14.71 -22.25 9.33
CA ILE A 244 -16.06 -21.70 9.49
C ILE A 244 -16.04 -20.51 10.44
N LYS A 245 -15.33 -20.62 11.57
CA LYS A 245 -15.18 -19.50 12.52
C LYS A 245 -14.50 -18.30 11.85
N LEU A 246 -13.48 -18.54 11.04
CA LEU A 246 -12.79 -17.51 10.26
C LEU A 246 -13.70 -16.88 9.20
N TYR A 247 -14.46 -17.70 8.46
CA TYR A 247 -15.44 -17.27 7.47
C TYR A 247 -16.48 -16.34 8.09
N ASN A 248 -17.12 -16.74 9.19
CA ASN A 248 -18.14 -15.94 9.86
C ASN A 248 -17.58 -14.64 10.44
N THR A 249 -16.34 -14.65 10.94
CA THR A 249 -15.67 -13.45 11.46
C THR A 249 -15.36 -12.44 10.35
N LYS A 250 -14.96 -12.91 9.17
CA LYS A 250 -14.48 -12.06 8.07
C LYS A 250 -15.48 -11.83 6.94
N LYS A 251 -16.66 -12.48 6.99
CA LYS A 251 -17.72 -12.35 5.97
C LYS A 251 -18.16 -10.91 5.74
N SER A 252 -18.34 -10.13 6.80
CA SER A 252 -18.74 -8.72 6.71
C SER A 252 -17.69 -7.86 6.02
N GLU A 253 -16.44 -7.91 6.49
CA GLU A 253 -15.30 -7.17 5.92
C GLU A 253 -15.09 -7.52 4.44
N ILE A 254 -15.10 -8.81 4.10
CA ILE A 254 -14.91 -9.25 2.70
C ILE A 254 -16.09 -8.83 1.83
N SER A 255 -17.34 -8.87 2.34
CA SER A 255 -18.51 -8.43 1.59
C SER A 255 -18.48 -6.92 1.28
N GLU A 256 -17.98 -6.11 2.21
CA GLU A 256 -17.80 -4.67 2.03
C GLU A 256 -16.72 -4.38 0.97
N CYS A 257 -15.57 -5.05 1.07
CA CYS A 257 -14.52 -4.94 0.05
C CYS A 257 -14.99 -5.42 -1.33
N LEU A 258 -15.72 -6.54 -1.40
CA LEU A 258 -16.30 -7.03 -2.65
C LEU A 258 -17.32 -6.05 -3.22
N HIS A 259 -18.11 -5.38 -2.39
CA HIS A 259 -19.05 -4.36 -2.84
C HIS A 259 -18.34 -3.16 -3.49
N VAL A 260 -17.18 -2.76 -2.96
CA VAL A 260 -16.33 -1.70 -3.53
C VAL A 260 -15.68 -2.17 -4.85
N LEU A 261 -15.18 -3.41 -4.88
CA LEU A 261 -14.48 -3.97 -6.04
C LEU A 261 -15.42 -4.39 -7.19
N GLN A 262 -16.67 -4.76 -6.89
CA GLN A 262 -17.70 -5.14 -7.86
C GLN A 262 -18.58 -3.97 -8.31
N GLN A 263 -18.22 -2.71 -8.01
CA GLN A 263 -18.81 -1.58 -8.71
C GLN A 263 -18.41 -1.67 -10.18
N ALA A 264 -19.24 -2.32 -10.99
CA ALA A 264 -19.09 -2.33 -12.42
C ALA A 264 -19.16 -0.89 -12.94
N ASP A 265 -18.22 -0.54 -13.80
CA ASP A 265 -18.16 0.79 -14.42
C ASP A 265 -19.49 1.14 -15.10
N LEU A 266 -19.89 2.41 -15.00
CA LEU A 266 -21.07 2.95 -15.68
C LEU A 266 -20.91 2.73 -17.20
N VAL A 267 -21.86 2.01 -17.80
CA VAL A 267 -21.85 1.80 -19.25
C VAL A 267 -22.68 2.90 -19.90
N TYR A 268 -22.02 3.73 -20.71
CA TYR A 268 -22.70 4.74 -21.53
C TYR A 268 -23.65 4.07 -22.54
N GLN A 269 -24.91 4.49 -22.56
CA GLN A 269 -25.93 3.95 -23.46
C GLN A 269 -26.30 4.96 -24.55
N ASP A 270 -26.62 6.19 -24.16
CA ASP A 270 -27.11 7.21 -25.09
C ASP A 270 -26.78 8.64 -24.63
N LEU A 271 -26.79 9.58 -25.58
CA LEU A 271 -26.66 11.02 -25.35
C LEU A 271 -27.72 11.73 -26.18
N THR A 272 -28.66 12.37 -25.50
CA THR A 272 -29.56 13.31 -26.15
C THR A 272 -29.12 14.73 -25.83
N TRP A 273 -29.22 15.64 -26.80
CA TRP A 273 -28.79 17.02 -26.61
C TRP A 273 -29.78 17.99 -27.24
N ARG A 274 -29.86 19.19 -26.66
CA ARG A 274 -30.73 20.27 -27.12
C ARG A 274 -29.97 21.59 -27.04
N MET A 275 -29.99 22.34 -28.13
CA MET A 275 -29.47 23.70 -28.20
C MET A 275 -30.62 24.68 -28.17
N GLU A 276 -30.58 25.59 -27.21
CA GLU A 276 -31.52 26.70 -27.09
C GLU A 276 -30.77 28.00 -27.30
N VAL A 277 -31.39 28.95 -28.00
CA VAL A 277 -30.76 30.24 -28.29
C VAL A 277 -31.72 31.33 -27.85
N GLU A 278 -31.32 32.09 -26.84
CA GLU A 278 -32.04 33.32 -26.48
C GLU A 278 -31.64 34.40 -27.51
N VAL A 279 -32.57 34.73 -28.42
CA VAL A 279 -32.31 35.64 -29.56
C VAL A 279 -32.50 37.12 -29.18
N ALA A 280 -33.40 37.42 -28.23
CA ALA A 280 -33.62 38.77 -27.70
C ALA A 280 -34.31 38.69 -26.33
N SER A 281 -33.95 39.59 -25.41
CA SER A 281 -34.61 39.75 -24.13
C SER A 281 -35.34 41.09 -24.07
N ARG A 282 -36.46 41.20 -23.33
CA ARG A 282 -37.28 42.43 -23.28
C ARG A 282 -36.52 43.69 -22.83
N CYS A 283 -35.39 43.50 -22.16
CA CYS A 283 -34.50 44.53 -21.65
C CYS A 283 -33.13 44.58 -22.35
N ASN A 284 -32.86 43.70 -23.32
CA ASN A 284 -31.57 43.64 -24.01
C ASN A 284 -31.72 43.06 -25.43
N ASN A 285 -31.54 43.88 -26.48
CA ASN A 285 -31.76 43.50 -27.87
C ASN A 285 -30.52 42.90 -28.57
N GLU A 286 -29.34 42.90 -27.93
CA GLU A 286 -28.06 42.65 -28.63
C GLU A 286 -27.27 41.44 -28.13
N THR A 287 -27.83 40.61 -27.24
CA THR A 287 -27.11 39.43 -26.73
C THR A 287 -27.79 38.13 -27.11
N VAL A 288 -27.26 37.47 -28.12
CA VAL A 288 -27.59 36.08 -28.43
C VAL A 288 -26.87 35.18 -27.43
N LYS A 289 -27.61 34.47 -26.58
CA LYS A 289 -27.03 33.51 -25.63
C LYS A 289 -27.39 32.08 -26.05
N PRO A 290 -26.44 31.32 -26.65
CA PRO A 290 -26.62 29.90 -26.89
C PRO A 290 -26.44 29.12 -25.58
N ASN A 291 -27.36 28.22 -25.28
CA ASN A 291 -27.36 27.32 -24.15
C ASN A 291 -27.51 25.89 -24.65
N ILE A 292 -26.67 24.98 -24.19
CA ILE A 292 -26.67 23.60 -24.66
C ILE A 292 -26.91 22.70 -23.45
N SER A 293 -27.96 21.89 -23.54
CA SER A 293 -28.31 20.89 -22.53
C SER A 293 -28.06 19.50 -23.08
N MET A 294 -27.41 18.64 -22.31
CA MET A 294 -27.07 17.27 -22.63
C MET A 294 -27.66 16.35 -21.57
N ASP A 295 -28.23 15.23 -21.99
CA ASP A 295 -28.71 14.16 -21.12
C ASP A 295 -27.94 12.89 -21.46
N PHE A 296 -27.10 12.45 -20.53
CA PHE A 296 -26.33 11.22 -20.63
C PHE A 296 -27.13 10.08 -19.99
N VAL A 297 -27.48 9.10 -20.80
CA VAL A 297 -28.15 7.87 -20.37
C VAL A 297 -27.07 6.84 -20.02
N LEU A 298 -26.96 6.50 -18.75
CA LEU A 298 -26.00 5.52 -18.23
C LEU A 298 -26.74 4.28 -17.72
N MET A 299 -26.20 3.09 -18.03
CA MET A 299 -26.70 1.83 -17.48
C MET A 299 -25.85 1.37 -16.30
N LYS A 300 -26.52 0.94 -15.24
CA LYS A 300 -25.95 0.18 -14.12
C LYS A 300 -26.51 -1.25 -14.16
N PRO A 301 -25.69 -2.30 -14.03
CA PRO A 301 -26.22 -3.66 -13.86
C PRO A 301 -27.01 -3.74 -12.55
N LYS A 302 -28.23 -4.28 -12.60
CA LYS A 302 -29.11 -4.38 -11.43
C LYS A 302 -28.49 -5.31 -10.40
N LYS A 303 -28.07 -4.77 -9.25
CA LYS A 303 -27.66 -5.56 -8.09
C LYS A 303 -28.86 -6.39 -7.62
N ILE A 304 -28.71 -7.71 -7.59
CA ILE A 304 -29.68 -8.60 -6.92
C ILE A 304 -29.26 -8.64 -5.45
N VAL A 305 -30.10 -8.17 -4.53
CA VAL A 305 -30.29 -8.55 -3.10
C VAL A 305 -30.97 -7.39 -2.31
N PRO A 306 -31.83 -7.67 -1.30
CA PRO A 306 -33.08 -6.94 -1.04
C PRO A 306 -32.97 -5.69 -0.14
N GLU A 307 -34.01 -4.86 -0.21
CA GLU A 307 -34.25 -3.52 0.37
C GLU A 307 -33.99 -3.31 1.88
N SER A 308 -33.53 -4.30 2.65
CA SER A 308 -33.34 -4.16 4.10
C SER A 308 -31.95 -3.64 4.52
N ALA A 309 -31.04 -3.36 3.58
CA ALA A 309 -29.68 -2.92 3.89
C ALA A 309 -29.41 -1.42 3.66
N LEU A 310 -30.42 -0.60 3.34
CA LEU A 310 -30.20 0.82 3.01
C LEU A 310 -30.05 1.77 4.21
N ASN A 311 -30.01 1.26 5.45
CA ASN A 311 -29.95 2.10 6.66
C ASN A 311 -28.70 1.82 7.49
N CYS A 312 -27.53 2.03 6.89
CA CYS A 312 -26.26 2.39 7.53
C CYS A 312 -25.27 2.52 6.35
N VAL A 313 -24.49 3.58 6.14
CA VAL A 313 -23.60 4.29 7.04
C VAL A 313 -23.27 5.64 6.38
N ASP A 314 -23.39 6.72 7.14
CA ASP A 314 -22.76 8.01 6.84
C ASP A 314 -21.23 7.88 6.93
N PHE A 315 -20.52 8.16 5.84
CA PHE A 315 -19.10 8.46 5.89
C PHE A 315 -18.84 9.85 5.32
N ASN A 316 -18.53 10.78 6.23
CA ASN A 316 -17.96 12.08 5.95
C ASN A 316 -16.70 11.93 5.08
N SER A 317 -16.79 12.35 3.83
CA SER A 317 -15.65 12.78 3.03
C SER A 317 -15.96 14.17 2.50
N THR A 318 -15.13 15.11 2.90
CA THR A 318 -15.06 16.49 2.44
C THR A 318 -14.99 16.52 0.91
N LYS A 319 -16.14 16.67 0.24
CA LYS A 319 -16.23 17.14 -1.14
C LYS A 319 -16.97 18.47 -1.16
N LYS A 320 -16.23 19.49 -1.57
CA LYS A 320 -16.73 20.79 -2.01
C LYS A 320 -17.99 20.60 -2.86
N GLU A 321 -19.03 21.31 -2.46
CA GLU A 321 -20.29 21.47 -3.14
C GLU A 321 -20.07 21.79 -4.64
N THR A 322 -20.56 20.90 -5.49
CA THR A 322 -21.14 21.27 -6.79
C THR A 322 -22.45 20.52 -6.88
N SER A 323 -23.52 21.23 -6.54
CA SER A 323 -24.90 20.75 -6.55
C SER A 323 -25.28 20.20 -7.93
N LEU A 324 -25.45 18.88 -8.03
CA LEU A 324 -26.28 18.25 -9.04
C LEU A 324 -27.43 17.57 -8.29
N MET A 325 -28.62 18.16 -8.39
CA MET A 325 -29.85 17.55 -7.89
C MET A 325 -30.17 16.34 -8.78
N GLU A 326 -30.05 15.13 -8.26
CA GLU A 326 -30.70 13.95 -8.84
C GLU A 326 -32.22 14.14 -8.69
N LEU A 327 -32.89 14.53 -9.78
CA LEU A 327 -34.34 14.47 -9.87
C LEU A 327 -34.72 13.09 -10.38
N ASP A 328 -35.06 12.19 -9.45
CA ASP A 328 -35.71 10.92 -9.76
C ASP A 328 -37.13 11.20 -10.29
N ILE A 329 -37.24 11.35 -11.60
CA ILE A 329 -38.53 11.39 -12.28
C ILE A 329 -38.96 9.95 -12.56
N ASN A 330 -39.64 9.37 -11.59
CA ASN A 330 -40.51 8.22 -11.84
C ASN A 330 -41.62 8.63 -12.82
N LYS A 331 -41.53 8.20 -14.08
CA LYS A 331 -42.68 8.17 -14.98
C LYS A 331 -43.04 6.72 -15.27
N SER A 332 -44.15 6.32 -14.66
CA SER A 332 -44.97 5.17 -15.03
C SER A 332 -45.20 5.14 -16.54
N VAL A 333 -44.76 4.08 -17.20
CA VAL A 333 -45.34 3.62 -18.46
C VAL A 333 -45.71 2.16 -18.26
N GLU A 334 -46.99 1.95 -17.97
CA GLU A 334 -47.66 0.67 -18.18
C GLU A 334 -47.56 0.32 -19.67
N GLU A 335 -47.43 -0.97 -19.98
CA GLU A 335 -47.27 -1.57 -21.32
C GLU A 335 -45.82 -1.82 -21.80
N ALA A 336 -45.22 -2.92 -21.31
CA ALA A 336 -44.49 -3.87 -22.17
C ALA A 336 -44.16 -5.15 -21.39
N THR A 337 -45.04 -6.15 -21.49
CA THR A 337 -44.81 -7.55 -21.08
C THR A 337 -43.69 -8.27 -21.85
N ALA A 338 -42.87 -7.54 -22.61
CA ALA A 338 -41.64 -8.01 -23.25
C ALA A 338 -40.34 -7.60 -22.48
N ALA A 339 -40.43 -6.86 -21.38
CA ALA A 339 -39.27 -6.32 -20.66
C ALA A 339 -38.66 -7.24 -19.60
N SER A 340 -38.93 -8.56 -19.63
CA SER A 340 -38.28 -9.55 -18.74
C SER A 340 -36.78 -9.74 -19.02
N GLN A 341 -36.20 -9.03 -20.01
CA GLN A 341 -34.81 -9.18 -20.44
C GLN A 341 -33.91 -7.94 -20.26
N CYS A 342 -34.41 -6.81 -19.73
CA CYS A 342 -33.56 -5.65 -19.47
C CYS A 342 -33.08 -5.64 -18.00
N GLN A 343 -31.93 -6.26 -17.74
CA GLN A 343 -31.32 -6.43 -16.40
C GLN A 343 -30.58 -5.20 -15.84
N ASN A 344 -30.85 -3.99 -16.36
CA ASN A 344 -30.07 -2.79 -16.01
C ASN A 344 -30.96 -1.64 -15.51
N VAL A 345 -30.48 -0.90 -14.50
CA VAL A 345 -31.05 0.37 -14.05
C VAL A 345 -30.50 1.48 -14.93
N ILE A 346 -31.39 2.29 -15.52
CA ILE A 346 -31.03 3.42 -16.36
C ILE A 346 -30.99 4.68 -15.49
N SER A 347 -29.88 5.42 -15.51
CA SER A 347 -29.73 6.71 -14.83
C SER A 347 -29.46 7.82 -15.84
N HIS A 348 -30.19 8.93 -15.71
CA HIS A 348 -30.04 10.13 -16.54
C HIS A 348 -29.15 11.16 -15.83
N VAL A 349 -28.12 11.65 -16.49
CA VAL A 349 -27.25 12.73 -15.99
C VAL A 349 -27.40 13.94 -16.89
N LEU A 350 -28.03 15.00 -16.36
CA LEU A 350 -28.28 16.25 -17.07
C LEU A 350 -27.12 17.23 -16.88
N LEU A 351 -26.56 17.73 -17.99
CA LEU A 351 -25.49 18.71 -18.01
C LEU A 351 -25.87 19.90 -18.87
N GLN A 352 -25.73 21.11 -18.33
CA GLN A 352 -25.92 22.35 -19.06
C GLN A 352 -24.56 23.03 -19.27
N CYS A 353 -24.23 23.38 -20.51
CA CYS A 353 -22.97 24.02 -20.87
C CYS A 353 -23.13 25.18 -21.86
N ASP A 354 -22.19 26.11 -21.84
CA ASP A 354 -22.05 27.18 -22.82
C ASP A 354 -21.18 26.72 -24.02
N LEU A 355 -21.15 27.52 -25.09
CA LEU A 355 -20.44 27.19 -26.33
C LEU A 355 -18.91 26.99 -26.13
N PRO A 356 -18.20 27.81 -25.32
CA PRO A 356 -16.77 27.60 -25.05
C PRO A 356 -16.50 26.28 -24.31
N ASN A 357 -17.30 25.93 -23.30
CA ASN A 357 -17.12 24.67 -22.59
C ASN A 357 -17.45 23.46 -23.47
N LEU A 358 -18.44 23.55 -24.37
CA LEU A 358 -18.69 22.52 -25.37
C LEU A 358 -17.48 22.29 -26.29
N LEU A 359 -16.87 23.38 -26.76
CA LEU A 359 -15.68 23.28 -27.62
C LEU A 359 -14.52 22.63 -26.85
N HIS A 360 -14.33 23.01 -25.58
CA HIS A 360 -13.33 22.39 -24.73
C HIS A 360 -13.59 20.89 -24.53
N LEU A 361 -14.82 20.51 -24.20
CA LEU A 361 -15.22 19.13 -23.99
C LEU A 361 -14.98 18.29 -25.25
N THR A 362 -15.38 18.81 -26.42
CA THR A 362 -15.13 18.14 -27.71
C THR A 362 -13.64 17.92 -27.96
N ASN A 363 -12.81 18.93 -27.72
CA ASN A 363 -11.36 18.82 -27.90
C ASN A 363 -10.72 17.78 -26.96
N GLN A 364 -11.17 17.74 -25.70
CA GLN A 364 -10.71 16.76 -24.72
C GLN A 364 -11.11 15.34 -25.11
N LEU A 365 -12.34 15.13 -25.56
CA LEU A 365 -12.80 13.83 -26.04
C LEU A 365 -12.02 13.38 -27.29
N ASP A 366 -11.74 14.29 -28.23
CA ASP A 366 -10.92 13.98 -29.40
C ASP A 366 -9.48 13.61 -29.03
N GLN A 367 -8.91 14.30 -28.03
CA GLN A 367 -7.58 13.95 -27.51
C GLN A 367 -7.60 12.56 -26.86
N ALA A 368 -8.57 12.28 -26.00
CA ALA A 368 -8.74 10.97 -25.37
C ALA A 368 -8.93 9.85 -26.41
N LEU A 369 -9.68 10.11 -27.48
CA LEU A 369 -9.90 9.15 -28.57
C LEU A 369 -8.61 8.88 -29.37
N LYS A 370 -7.78 9.90 -29.58
CA LYS A 370 -6.44 9.74 -30.19
C LYS A 370 -5.51 8.94 -29.27
N GLU A 371 -5.53 9.20 -27.97
CA GLU A 371 -4.74 8.48 -26.96
C GLU A 371 -5.16 7.02 -26.82
N SER A 372 -6.47 6.72 -26.88
CA SER A 372 -6.99 5.34 -26.91
C SER A 372 -6.50 4.56 -28.14
N LYS A 373 -6.33 5.23 -29.28
CA LYS A 373 -5.75 4.62 -30.49
C LYS A 373 -4.23 4.49 -30.44
N SER A 374 -3.55 4.96 -29.39
CA SER A 374 -2.09 4.90 -29.28
C SER A 374 -1.57 3.46 -29.21
N GLN A 375 -0.30 3.27 -29.58
CA GLN A 375 0.35 1.96 -29.48
C GLN A 375 0.44 1.46 -28.02
N HIS A 376 0.51 2.36 -27.04
CA HIS A 376 0.56 2.01 -25.63
C HIS A 376 -0.75 1.35 -25.18
N VAL A 377 -1.91 1.98 -25.48
CA VAL A 377 -3.22 1.43 -25.13
C VAL A 377 -3.51 0.15 -25.91
N ARG A 378 -3.08 0.02 -27.17
CA ARG A 378 -3.20 -1.24 -27.92
C ARG A 378 -2.40 -2.39 -27.28
N LYS A 379 -1.19 -2.10 -26.77
CA LYS A 379 -0.38 -3.10 -26.04
C LYS A 379 -1.05 -3.51 -24.73
N VAL A 380 -1.61 -2.56 -23.98
CA VAL A 380 -2.36 -2.83 -22.75
C VAL A 380 -3.61 -3.67 -23.04
N LYS A 381 -4.39 -3.31 -24.06
CA LYS A 381 -5.59 -4.06 -24.48
C LYS A 381 -5.25 -5.47 -24.95
N SER A 382 -4.12 -5.65 -25.63
CA SER A 382 -3.62 -6.98 -26.04
C SER A 382 -3.05 -7.83 -24.89
N ALA A 383 -2.80 -7.24 -23.73
CA ALA A 383 -2.36 -7.97 -22.54
C ALA A 383 -3.52 -8.32 -21.59
N LEU A 384 -4.68 -7.68 -21.77
CA LEU A 384 -5.90 -7.89 -20.98
C LEU A 384 -6.90 -8.86 -21.64
N ASN A 385 -6.80 -9.04 -22.97
CA ASN A 385 -7.47 -10.10 -23.73
C ASN A 385 -6.49 -11.26 -23.94
#